data_AF-A0AAW8YNZ4-F1
#
_entry.id   AF-A0AAW8YNZ4-F1
#
_cell.length_a   1.000
_cell.length_b   1.000
_cell.length_c   1.000
_cell.angle_alpha   90.00
_cell.angle_beta   90.00
_cell.angle_gamma   90.00
#
_symmetry.space_group_name_H-M   'P 1'
#
loop_
_entity.id
_entity.type
_entity.pdbx_description
1 polymer ?
#
loop_
_entity_poly.entity_id
_entity_poly.type
_entity_poly.pdbx_seq_one_letter_code
_entity_poly.pdbx_strand_id
1 'polypeptide(L)'
;MKTLKWLWEHLFIFTIAALVTIFIGYLVIRWIYYKDTYLYQYLFQDANGKFAWTGFTAIIAIITLAINAWDNRRKFKADLISKSRIKWIENVRNTSAELIQSFYRNDSQEVTKYGVLLRLYFANDNSNVSKSNESKDNITLGEVTTKSRVEYTNNKKVIDILINKNSNTGKNSYLNNYMSTVIPLITSRVKPSKPYKMIRILENGTTGTEEVETAEQMCGLYISNICEIIRIYLKIEWDRAKKGE
;
A
#
# COMPACT_ATOMS: atom_id res chain seq x y z
N MET A 1 15.42 13.76 1.87
CA MET A 1 15.07 12.32 1.88
C MET A 1 15.17 11.63 0.51
N LYS A 2 14.66 12.21 -0.60
CA LYS A 2 14.76 11.58 -1.93
C LYS A 2 16.19 11.31 -2.41
N THR A 3 17.10 12.26 -2.22
CA THR A 3 18.52 12.13 -2.61
C THR A 3 19.26 11.07 -1.81
N LEU A 4 18.99 10.95 -0.51
CA LEU A 4 19.60 9.95 0.36
C LEU A 4 19.13 8.53 0.02
N LYS A 5 17.85 8.35 -0.32
CA LYS A 5 17.28 7.06 -0.76
C LYS A 5 17.86 6.64 -2.12
N TRP A 6 18.01 7.60 -3.04
CA TRP A 6 18.67 7.39 -4.34
C TRP A 6 20.15 6.99 -4.17
N LEU A 7 20.87 7.64 -3.27
CA LEU A 7 22.28 7.36 -3.01
C LEU A 7 22.47 5.95 -2.39
N TRP A 8 21.56 5.52 -1.51
CA TRP A 8 21.51 4.15 -0.98
C TRP A 8 21.14 3.12 -2.05
N GLU A 9 20.22 3.47 -2.94
CA GLU A 9 19.82 2.62 -4.06
C GLU A 9 20.95 2.39 -5.05
N HIS A 10 21.80 3.38 -5.32
CA HIS A 10 22.95 3.29 -6.24
C HIS A 10 24.28 2.94 -5.57
N LEU A 11 24.30 2.79 -4.24
CA LEU A 11 25.50 2.48 -3.47
C LEU A 11 26.20 1.20 -3.96
N PHE A 12 25.43 0.20 -4.38
CA PHE A 12 25.94 -1.05 -4.96
C PHE A 12 26.76 -0.81 -6.25
N ILE A 13 26.30 0.07 -7.13
CA ILE A 13 26.99 0.42 -8.38
C ILE A 13 28.30 1.16 -8.05
N PHE A 14 28.24 2.12 -7.13
CA PHE A 14 29.44 2.83 -6.67
C PHE A 14 30.45 1.91 -6.00
N THR A 15 30.01 0.93 -5.20
CA THR A 15 30.92 -0.05 -4.59
C THR A 15 31.59 -0.95 -5.62
N ILE A 16 30.86 -1.39 -6.66
CA ILE A 16 31.45 -2.20 -7.75
C ILE A 16 32.45 -1.35 -8.54
N ALA A 17 32.08 -0.12 -8.92
CA ALA A 17 32.96 0.77 -9.64
C ALA A 17 34.25 1.08 -8.85
N ALA A 18 34.13 1.32 -7.53
CA ALA A 18 35.27 1.55 -6.65
C ALA A 18 36.17 0.31 -6.54
N LEU A 19 35.60 -0.88 -6.34
CA LEU A 19 36.36 -2.13 -6.29
C LEU A 19 37.11 -2.42 -7.59
N VAL A 20 36.46 -2.19 -8.74
CA VAL A 20 37.10 -2.35 -10.06
C VAL A 20 38.24 -1.35 -10.24
N THR A 21 38.04 -0.09 -9.84
CA THR A 21 39.08 0.95 -9.94
C THR A 21 40.28 0.62 -9.03
N ILE A 22 40.04 0.17 -7.79
CA ILE A 22 41.08 -0.25 -6.85
C ILE A 22 41.82 -1.49 -7.38
N PHE A 23 41.11 -2.46 -7.94
CA PHE A 23 41.71 -3.67 -8.52
C PHE A 23 42.58 -3.36 -9.73
N ILE A 24 42.12 -2.51 -10.65
CA ILE A 24 42.91 -2.05 -11.80
C ILE A 24 44.14 -1.26 -11.32
N GLY A 25 43.96 -0.33 -10.37
CA GLY A 25 45.07 0.42 -9.79
C GLY A 25 46.12 -0.49 -9.12
N TYR A 26 45.68 -1.51 -8.40
CA TYR A 26 46.54 -2.53 -7.81
C TYR A 26 47.35 -3.29 -8.86
N LEU A 27 46.71 -3.74 -9.96
CA LEU A 27 47.39 -4.44 -11.04
C LEU A 27 48.44 -3.55 -11.73
N VAL A 28 48.12 -2.26 -11.95
CA VAL A 28 49.06 -1.28 -12.54
C VAL A 28 50.25 -1.00 -11.62
N ILE A 29 50.00 -0.76 -10.33
CA ILE A 29 51.07 -0.52 -9.34
C ILE A 29 51.98 -1.76 -9.22
N ARG A 30 51.38 -2.96 -9.16
CA ARG A 30 52.14 -4.22 -9.05
C ARG A 30 52.99 -4.48 -10.31
N TRP A 31 52.47 -4.14 -11.50
CA TRP A 31 53.20 -4.21 -12.75
C TRP A 31 54.41 -3.26 -12.77
N ILE A 32 54.23 -2.01 -12.32
CA ILE A 32 55.30 -1.00 -12.28
C ILE A 32 56.39 -1.36 -11.26
N TYR A 33 56.02 -1.78 -10.05
CA TYR A 33 56.97 -1.95 -8.93
C TYR A 33 57.63 -3.32 -8.88
N TYR A 34 56.88 -4.40 -9.11
CA TYR A 34 57.36 -5.75 -8.80
C TYR A 34 57.78 -6.55 -10.04
N LYS A 35 57.51 -6.05 -11.26
CA LYS A 35 57.64 -6.82 -12.51
C LYS A 35 57.01 -8.22 -12.45
N ASP A 36 56.08 -8.42 -11.51
CA ASP A 36 55.41 -9.69 -11.28
C ASP A 36 54.25 -9.78 -12.26
N THR A 37 54.52 -10.41 -13.39
CA THR A 37 53.73 -10.27 -14.60
C THR A 37 52.73 -11.38 -14.82
N TYR A 38 52.69 -12.46 -14.05
CA TYR A 38 51.93 -13.66 -14.43
C TYR A 38 50.44 -13.40 -14.69
N LEU A 39 49.75 -12.74 -13.76
CA LEU A 39 48.32 -12.42 -13.87
C LEU A 39 48.05 -11.33 -14.93
N TYR A 40 48.92 -10.33 -15.04
CA TYR A 40 48.81 -9.27 -16.03
C TYR A 40 49.06 -9.79 -17.45
N GLN A 41 50.09 -10.63 -17.62
CA GLN A 41 50.43 -11.31 -18.86
C GLN A 41 49.29 -12.20 -19.31
N TYR A 42 48.76 -13.01 -18.40
CA TYR A 42 47.69 -13.95 -18.72
C TYR A 42 46.38 -13.23 -19.13
N LEU A 43 46.05 -12.11 -18.47
CA LEU A 43 44.78 -11.42 -18.71
C LEU A 43 44.86 -10.32 -19.77
N PHE A 44 46.01 -9.66 -19.94
CA PHE A 44 46.13 -8.42 -20.69
C PHE A 44 47.29 -8.41 -21.68
N GLN A 45 48.02 -9.51 -21.88
CA GLN A 45 49.13 -9.57 -22.83
C GLN A 45 48.98 -10.75 -23.80
N ASP A 46 49.11 -10.48 -25.09
CA ASP A 46 49.11 -11.48 -26.16
C ASP A 46 50.50 -12.16 -26.25
N ALA A 47 50.60 -13.30 -26.96
CA ALA A 47 51.83 -14.08 -27.14
C ALA A 47 53.01 -13.23 -27.68
N ASN A 48 52.72 -12.12 -28.36
CA ASN A 48 53.69 -11.18 -28.90
C ASN A 48 54.08 -10.04 -27.94
N GLY A 49 53.67 -10.11 -26.68
CA GLY A 49 53.94 -9.08 -25.69
C GLY A 49 53.09 -7.81 -25.83
N LYS A 50 52.11 -7.79 -26.74
CA LYS A 50 51.20 -6.64 -26.97
C LYS A 50 50.01 -6.68 -26.03
N PHE A 51 49.45 -5.51 -25.71
CA PHE A 51 48.26 -5.42 -24.86
C PHE A 51 47.05 -6.08 -25.55
N ALA A 52 46.46 -7.08 -24.89
CA ALA A 52 45.28 -7.77 -25.34
C ALA A 52 44.02 -7.10 -24.78
N TRP A 53 43.22 -6.49 -25.65
CA TRP A 53 41.95 -5.85 -25.27
C TRP A 53 40.89 -6.85 -24.78
N THR A 54 41.07 -8.15 -25.03
CA THR A 54 40.11 -9.22 -24.73
C THR A 54 39.85 -9.44 -23.23
N GLY A 55 40.87 -9.31 -22.38
CA GLY A 55 40.67 -9.40 -20.92
C GLY A 55 39.87 -8.23 -20.38
N PHE A 56 40.09 -7.03 -20.93
CA PHE A 56 39.34 -5.84 -20.54
C PHE A 56 37.86 -5.92 -20.96
N THR A 57 37.57 -6.40 -22.17
CA THR A 57 36.19 -6.59 -22.63
C THR A 57 35.46 -7.66 -21.82
N ALA A 58 36.13 -8.74 -21.41
CA ALA A 58 35.56 -9.76 -20.54
C ALA A 58 35.16 -9.20 -19.16
N ILE A 59 36.00 -8.36 -18.55
CA ILE A 59 35.69 -7.71 -17.26
C ILE A 59 34.47 -6.78 -17.40
N ILE A 60 34.42 -5.96 -18.46
CA ILE A 60 33.28 -5.08 -18.73
C ILE A 60 31.99 -5.90 -18.92
N ALA A 61 32.06 -7.02 -19.64
CA ALA A 61 30.91 -7.88 -19.87
C ALA A 61 30.36 -8.46 -18.56
N ILE A 62 31.24 -8.93 -17.65
CA ILE A 62 30.84 -9.45 -16.34
C ILE A 62 30.17 -8.37 -15.49
N ILE A 63 30.75 -7.16 -15.45
CA ILE A 63 30.17 -6.02 -14.71
C ILE A 63 28.80 -5.65 -15.28
N THR A 64 28.68 -5.57 -16.61
CA THR A 64 27.43 -5.26 -17.31
C THR A 64 26.35 -6.29 -17.00
N LEU A 65 26.70 -7.57 -17.01
CA LEU A 65 25.80 -8.66 -16.66
C LEU A 65 25.36 -8.58 -15.19
N ALA A 66 26.28 -8.29 -14.27
CA ALA A 66 25.97 -8.13 -12.85
C ALA A 66 25.02 -6.94 -12.59
N ILE A 67 25.25 -5.80 -13.24
CA ILE A 67 24.37 -4.62 -13.16
C ILE A 67 22.98 -4.95 -13.72
N ASN A 68 22.91 -5.59 -14.89
CA ASN A 68 21.65 -5.98 -15.52
C ASN A 68 20.86 -6.96 -14.64
N ALA A 69 21.52 -7.97 -14.06
CA ALA A 69 20.87 -8.93 -13.16
C ALA A 69 20.30 -8.25 -11.91
N TRP A 70 21.04 -7.31 -11.32
CA TRP A 70 20.59 -6.56 -10.15
C TRP A 70 19.41 -5.62 -10.44
N ASP A 71 19.49 -4.89 -11.55
CA ASP A 71 18.42 -3.97 -11.98
C ASP A 71 17.13 -4.75 -12.31
N ASN A 72 17.25 -5.87 -13.04
CA ASN A 72 16.14 -6.76 -13.34
C ASN A 72 15.48 -7.31 -12.06
N ARG A 73 16.25 -7.67 -11.04
CA ARG A 73 15.69 -8.14 -9.76
C ARG A 73 14.88 -7.05 -9.04
N ARG A 74 15.33 -5.80 -9.06
CA ARG A 74 14.60 -4.67 -8.48
C ARG A 74 13.32 -4.36 -9.25
N LYS A 75 13.41 -4.30 -10.58
CA LYS A 75 12.24 -4.12 -11.46
C LYS A 75 11.21 -5.22 -11.26
N PHE A 76 11.65 -6.48 -11.21
CA PHE A 76 10.77 -7.62 -10.96
C PHE A 76 10.06 -7.54 -9.61
N LYS A 77 10.77 -7.17 -8.55
CA LYS A 77 10.15 -6.96 -7.22
C LYS A 77 9.12 -5.84 -7.25
N ALA A 78 9.43 -4.71 -7.89
CA ALA A 78 8.49 -3.59 -8.01
C ALA A 78 7.26 -3.96 -8.85
N ASP A 79 7.45 -4.69 -9.96
CA ASP A 79 6.36 -5.19 -10.80
C ASP A 79 5.47 -6.19 -10.06
N LEU A 80 6.05 -7.12 -9.30
CA LEU A 80 5.29 -8.04 -8.45
C LEU A 80 4.44 -7.31 -7.40
N ILE A 81 4.99 -6.28 -6.73
CA ILE A 81 4.27 -5.46 -5.76
C ILE A 81 3.14 -4.67 -6.44
N SER A 82 3.41 -4.11 -7.62
CA SER A 82 2.39 -3.38 -8.39
C SER A 82 1.25 -4.30 -8.79
N LYS A 83 1.56 -5.48 -9.33
CA LYS A 83 0.57 -6.50 -9.73
C LYS A 83 -0.25 -7.00 -8.55
N SER A 84 0.39 -7.31 -7.42
CA SER A 84 -0.34 -7.77 -6.22
C SER A 84 -1.28 -6.68 -5.70
N ARG A 85 -0.85 -5.42 -5.69
CA ARG A 85 -1.71 -4.29 -5.29
C ARG A 85 -2.84 -4.04 -6.27
N ILE A 86 -2.60 -4.09 -7.58
CA ILE A 86 -3.65 -3.95 -8.60
C ILE A 86 -4.71 -5.05 -8.42
N LYS A 87 -4.29 -6.30 -8.21
CA LYS A 87 -5.18 -7.42 -7.93
C LYS A 87 -5.98 -7.21 -6.63
N TRP A 88 -5.33 -6.71 -5.59
CA TRP A 88 -6.02 -6.37 -4.34
C TRP A 88 -7.06 -5.25 -4.55
N ILE A 89 -6.72 -4.18 -5.28
CA ILE A 89 -7.65 -3.08 -5.64
C ILE A 89 -8.86 -3.63 -6.42
N GLU A 90 -8.63 -4.51 -7.39
CA GLU A 90 -9.68 -5.14 -8.18
C GLU A 90 -10.64 -5.96 -7.30
N ASN A 91 -10.10 -6.78 -6.40
CA ASN A 91 -10.91 -7.55 -5.46
C ASN A 91 -11.76 -6.66 -4.54
N VAL A 92 -11.19 -5.56 -4.02
CA VAL A 92 -11.92 -4.60 -3.19
C VAL A 92 -13.03 -3.92 -3.98
N ARG A 93 -12.77 -3.54 -5.24
CA ARG A 93 -13.80 -2.93 -6.12
C ARG A 93 -14.94 -3.89 -6.39
N ASN A 94 -14.63 -5.13 -6.76
CA ASN A 94 -15.64 -6.15 -7.01
C ASN A 94 -16.49 -6.40 -5.76
N THR A 95 -15.84 -6.57 -4.60
CA THR A 95 -16.55 -6.76 -3.32
C THR A 95 -17.40 -5.55 -2.95
N SER A 96 -16.93 -4.33 -3.22
CA SER A 96 -17.71 -3.11 -2.97
C SER A 96 -18.95 -3.05 -3.88
N ALA A 97 -18.82 -3.44 -5.15
CA ALA A 97 -19.96 -3.51 -6.06
C ALA A 97 -21.00 -4.56 -5.62
N GLU A 98 -20.54 -5.73 -5.17
CA GLU A 98 -21.40 -6.79 -4.62
C GLU A 98 -22.11 -6.37 -3.33
N LEU A 99 -21.44 -5.60 -2.45
CA LEU A 99 -22.09 -5.00 -1.27
C LEU A 99 -23.22 -4.05 -1.68
N ILE A 100 -22.98 -3.18 -2.68
CA ILE A 100 -23.99 -2.25 -3.18
C ILE A 100 -25.16 -3.02 -3.79
N GLN A 101 -24.87 -4.04 -4.60
CA GLN A 101 -25.89 -4.84 -5.27
C GLN A 101 -26.75 -5.61 -4.25
N SER A 102 -26.13 -6.27 -3.27
CA SER A 102 -26.84 -6.98 -2.20
C SER A 102 -27.71 -6.05 -1.35
N PHE A 103 -27.24 -4.82 -1.10
CA PHE A 103 -28.04 -3.78 -0.45
C PHE A 103 -29.32 -3.47 -1.23
N TYR A 104 -29.23 -3.18 -2.54
CA TYR A 104 -30.40 -2.89 -3.38
C TYR A 104 -31.31 -4.11 -3.59
N ARG A 105 -30.76 -5.33 -3.56
CA ARG A 105 -31.53 -6.58 -3.57
C ARG A 105 -32.22 -6.90 -2.26
N ASN A 106 -31.97 -6.10 -1.21
CA ASN A 106 -32.48 -6.34 0.14
C ASN A 106 -32.01 -7.66 0.77
N ASP A 107 -30.87 -8.21 0.34
CA ASP A 107 -30.32 -9.47 0.88
C ASP A 107 -29.39 -9.21 2.07
N SER A 108 -29.94 -9.33 3.27
CA SER A 108 -29.22 -9.12 4.54
C SER A 108 -28.02 -10.05 4.75
N GLN A 109 -28.09 -11.29 4.23
CA GLN A 109 -27.00 -12.26 4.40
C GLN A 109 -25.83 -11.89 3.49
N GLU A 110 -26.11 -11.54 2.23
CA GLU A 110 -25.09 -11.08 1.28
C GLU A 110 -24.47 -9.75 1.71
N VAL A 111 -25.26 -8.80 2.20
CA VAL A 111 -24.73 -7.53 2.75
C VAL A 111 -23.73 -7.80 3.88
N THR A 112 -24.08 -8.70 4.79
CA THR A 112 -23.20 -9.07 5.90
C THR A 112 -21.93 -9.76 5.40
N LYS A 113 -22.08 -10.71 4.45
CA LYS A 113 -20.95 -11.43 3.83
C LYS A 113 -19.96 -10.48 3.17
N TYR A 114 -20.43 -9.60 2.29
CA TYR A 114 -19.56 -8.67 1.56
C TYR A 114 -19.02 -7.56 2.46
N GLY A 115 -19.80 -7.12 3.46
CA GLY A 115 -19.33 -6.20 4.50
C GLY A 115 -18.17 -6.77 5.32
N VAL A 116 -18.26 -8.04 5.74
CA VAL A 116 -17.16 -8.74 6.44
C VAL A 116 -15.96 -8.94 5.53
N LEU A 117 -16.17 -9.28 4.25
CA LEU A 117 -15.07 -9.46 3.30
C LEU A 117 -14.30 -8.15 3.08
N LEU A 118 -14.99 -7.01 2.96
CA LEU A 118 -14.33 -5.69 2.91
C LEU A 118 -13.50 -5.43 4.16
N ARG A 119 -14.04 -5.74 5.34
CA ARG A 119 -13.30 -5.59 6.61
C ARG A 119 -12.02 -6.40 6.62
N LEU A 120 -12.02 -7.61 6.07
CA LEU A 120 -10.81 -8.44 5.97
C LEU A 120 -9.75 -7.81 5.05
N TYR A 121 -10.14 -7.17 3.95
CA TYR A 121 -9.18 -6.46 3.09
C TYR A 121 -8.51 -5.26 3.77
N PHE A 122 -9.18 -4.65 4.74
CA PHE A 122 -8.67 -3.51 5.51
C PHE A 122 -8.23 -3.87 6.93
N ALA A 123 -8.23 -5.15 7.29
CA ALA A 123 -7.73 -5.61 8.58
C ALA A 123 -6.23 -5.32 8.66
N ASN A 124 -5.78 -4.80 9.80
CA ASN A 124 -4.38 -4.46 10.00
C ASN A 124 -3.64 -5.73 10.45
N ASP A 125 -2.63 -6.20 9.71
CA ASP A 125 -1.82 -7.39 10.07
C ASP A 125 -1.13 -7.27 11.44
N ASN A 126 -1.08 -6.06 12.02
CA ASN A 126 -0.40 -5.75 13.28
C ASN A 126 -1.34 -5.47 14.47
N SER A 127 -2.62 -5.84 14.41
CA SER A 127 -3.32 -6.04 15.69
C SER A 127 -2.73 -7.30 16.31
N ASN A 128 -1.74 -7.11 17.19
CA ASN A 128 -1.34 -8.11 18.14
C ASN A 128 -2.57 -8.91 18.55
N VAL A 129 -2.47 -10.22 18.41
CA VAL A 129 -3.22 -11.19 19.18
C VAL A 129 -2.84 -11.01 20.66
N SER A 130 -3.01 -9.81 21.21
CA SER A 130 -3.28 -9.66 22.62
C SER A 130 -4.64 -10.31 22.77
N LYS A 131 -4.65 -11.51 23.36
CA LYS A 131 -5.80 -12.11 24.03
C LYS A 131 -6.67 -10.98 24.58
N SER A 132 -7.69 -10.57 23.84
CA SER A 132 -8.74 -9.74 24.40
C SER A 132 -9.55 -10.72 25.20
N ASN A 133 -9.26 -10.73 26.49
CA ASN A 133 -9.98 -11.47 27.50
C ASN A 133 -11.47 -11.50 27.16
N GLU A 134 -12.01 -12.71 27.03
CA GLU A 134 -13.38 -12.95 27.46
C GLU A 134 -13.54 -12.27 28.84
N SER A 135 -14.61 -11.50 28.99
CA SER A 135 -14.91 -10.62 30.14
C SER A 135 -14.30 -9.20 30.10
N LYS A 136 -14.99 -8.29 29.38
CA LYS A 136 -15.44 -6.97 29.91
C LYS A 136 -15.97 -5.99 28.85
N ASP A 137 -15.97 -6.33 27.56
CA ASP A 137 -16.48 -5.42 26.52
C ASP A 137 -17.96 -5.66 26.16
N ASN A 138 -18.79 -5.96 27.18
CA ASN A 138 -20.19 -5.53 27.20
C ASN A 138 -20.26 -4.00 27.38
N ILE A 139 -19.42 -3.24 26.66
CA ILE A 139 -19.60 -1.82 26.42
C ILE A 139 -20.80 -1.76 25.48
N THR A 140 -21.94 -1.71 26.14
CA THR A 140 -23.30 -1.71 25.62
C THR A 140 -23.40 -1.35 24.13
N LEU A 141 -24.09 -2.21 23.39
CA LEU A 141 -24.68 -1.90 22.08
C LEU A 141 -25.46 -0.56 22.10
N GLY A 142 -25.87 -0.09 23.29
CA GLY A 142 -26.40 1.23 23.62
C GLY A 142 -25.40 2.41 23.55
N GLU A 143 -24.11 2.21 23.84
CA GLU A 143 -23.07 3.24 23.73
C GLU A 143 -22.58 3.45 22.30
N VAL A 144 -22.51 2.39 21.49
CA VAL A 144 -22.18 2.52 20.06
C VAL A 144 -23.34 3.15 19.27
N THR A 145 -24.58 2.92 19.69
CA THR A 145 -25.78 3.60 19.14
C THR A 145 -25.98 5.02 19.67
N THR A 146 -25.33 5.42 20.77
CA THR A 146 -25.26 6.83 21.22
C THR A 146 -24.01 7.57 20.75
N LYS A 147 -22.94 6.87 20.30
CA LYS A 147 -21.74 7.47 19.68
C LYS A 147 -21.76 7.47 18.15
N SER A 148 -22.73 6.81 17.53
CA SER A 148 -23.17 7.09 16.15
C SER A 148 -24.16 8.25 16.05
N ARG A 149 -24.57 8.85 17.19
CA ARG A 149 -25.22 10.16 17.19
C ARG A 149 -24.18 11.22 16.85
N VAL A 150 -24.53 11.97 15.83
CA VAL A 150 -23.76 13.04 15.22
C VAL A 150 -23.60 14.20 16.20
N GLU A 151 -22.48 14.23 16.92
CA GLU A 151 -21.89 15.50 17.35
C GLU A 151 -20.81 15.90 16.35
N TYR A 152 -21.15 16.92 15.56
CA TYR A 152 -20.39 17.52 14.46
C TYR A 152 -18.94 17.88 14.82
N THR A 153 -18.61 17.99 16.10
CA THR A 153 -17.32 18.48 16.62
C THR A 153 -16.32 17.37 16.97
N ASN A 154 -16.78 16.20 17.45
CA ASN A 154 -15.87 15.15 17.97
C ASN A 154 -15.35 14.18 16.90
N ASN A 155 -16.04 14.01 15.77
CA ASN A 155 -15.63 13.10 14.69
C ASN A 155 -14.92 13.78 13.51
N LYS A 156 -14.73 15.11 13.55
CA LYS A 156 -14.06 15.85 12.46
C LYS A 156 -12.67 15.29 12.15
N LYS A 157 -11.88 14.98 13.18
CA LYS A 157 -10.54 14.38 13.03
C LYS A 157 -10.59 13.02 12.31
N VAL A 158 -11.58 12.17 12.64
CA VAL A 158 -11.74 10.85 12.01
C VAL A 158 -12.11 11.02 10.54
N ILE A 159 -13.03 11.94 10.26
CA ILE A 159 -13.47 12.21 8.89
C ILE A 159 -12.34 12.81 8.07
N ASP A 160 -11.57 13.76 8.61
CA ASP A 160 -10.39 14.35 7.97
C ASP A 160 -9.36 13.26 7.61
N ILE A 161 -9.18 12.25 8.46
CA ILE A 161 -8.32 11.09 8.17
C ILE A 161 -8.90 10.26 7.01
N LEU A 162 -10.20 9.96 7.03
CA LEU A 162 -10.86 9.13 6.01
C LEU A 162 -10.90 9.80 4.63
N ILE A 163 -11.17 11.10 4.57
CA ILE A 163 -11.25 11.86 3.31
C ILE A 163 -9.89 12.40 2.84
N ASN A 164 -8.82 12.21 3.62
CA ASN A 164 -7.47 12.64 3.25
C ASN A 164 -7.06 12.05 1.89
N LYS A 165 -6.84 12.88 0.88
CA LYS A 165 -6.49 12.41 -0.47
C LYS A 165 -5.01 12.10 -0.68
N ASN A 166 -4.17 12.44 0.30
CA ASN A 166 -2.71 12.38 0.18
C ASN A 166 -2.09 11.18 0.93
N SER A 167 -2.79 10.62 1.91
CA SER A 167 -2.28 9.52 2.72
C SER A 167 -3.36 8.55 3.17
N ASN A 168 -3.01 7.27 3.25
CA ASN A 168 -3.82 6.21 3.86
C ASN A 168 -3.44 5.91 5.32
N THR A 169 -2.53 6.69 5.92
CA THR A 169 -2.13 6.51 7.33
C THR A 169 -3.34 6.49 8.26
N GLY A 170 -3.50 5.41 9.02
CA GLY A 170 -4.60 5.23 9.98
C GLY A 170 -5.96 4.86 9.38
N LYS A 171 -6.16 4.99 8.06
CA LYS A 171 -7.47 4.75 7.44
C LYS A 171 -7.98 3.32 7.60
N ASN A 172 -7.10 2.32 7.54
CA ASN A 172 -7.49 0.91 7.68
C ASN A 172 -8.21 0.63 9.01
N SER A 173 -7.66 1.14 10.12
CA SER A 173 -8.26 0.97 11.44
C SER A 173 -9.63 1.66 11.52
N TYR A 174 -9.73 2.90 11.05
CA TYR A 174 -11.00 3.62 11.06
C TYR A 174 -12.03 3.02 10.12
N LEU A 175 -11.63 2.56 8.94
CA LEU A 175 -12.52 1.95 7.95
C LEU A 175 -13.06 0.61 8.46
N ASN A 176 -12.21 -0.22 9.07
CA ASN A 176 -12.64 -1.47 9.69
C ASN A 176 -13.60 -1.22 10.86
N ASN A 177 -13.30 -0.25 11.74
CA ASN A 177 -14.18 0.14 12.86
C ASN A 177 -15.51 0.75 12.38
N TYR A 178 -15.47 1.54 11.31
CA TYR A 178 -16.68 2.12 10.71
C TYR A 178 -17.56 1.00 10.13
N MET A 179 -16.98 0.09 9.33
CA MET A 179 -17.72 -1.05 8.76
C MET A 179 -18.23 -2.01 9.82
N SER A 180 -17.50 -2.26 10.92
CA SER A 180 -17.98 -3.14 12.00
C SER A 180 -19.23 -2.61 12.69
N THR A 181 -19.40 -1.28 12.71
CA THR A 181 -20.57 -0.60 13.28
C THR A 181 -21.70 -0.50 12.27
N VAL A 182 -21.37 -0.14 11.03
CA VAL A 182 -22.35 0.23 10.00
C VAL A 182 -23.02 -0.99 9.36
N ILE A 183 -22.27 -2.07 9.10
CA ILE A 183 -22.83 -3.26 8.44
C ILE A 183 -23.99 -3.86 9.26
N PRO A 184 -23.89 -4.07 10.59
CA PRO A 184 -25.03 -4.53 11.39
C PRO A 184 -26.23 -3.58 11.34
N LEU A 185 -26.01 -2.26 11.32
CA LEU A 185 -27.09 -1.26 11.24
C LEU A 185 -27.82 -1.33 9.89
N ILE A 186 -27.09 -1.56 8.79
CA ILE A 186 -27.67 -1.76 7.47
C ILE A 186 -28.51 -3.04 7.45
N THR A 187 -27.96 -4.14 7.97
CA THR A 187 -28.62 -5.46 8.01
C THR A 187 -29.89 -5.44 8.85
N SER A 188 -29.88 -4.74 10.00
CA SER A 188 -31.00 -4.68 10.94
C SER A 188 -32.08 -3.64 10.59
N ARG A 189 -31.85 -2.78 9.58
CA ARG A 189 -32.77 -1.70 9.14
C ARG A 189 -33.37 -0.89 10.28
N VAL A 190 -32.54 -0.52 11.27
CA VAL A 190 -33.01 0.23 12.44
C VAL A 190 -33.58 1.57 11.98
N LYS A 191 -34.85 1.81 12.27
CA LYS A 191 -35.51 3.08 11.96
C LYS A 191 -35.06 4.16 12.95
N PRO A 192 -34.73 5.38 12.47
CA PRO A 192 -34.45 6.48 13.37
C PRO A 192 -35.72 6.84 14.16
N SER A 193 -35.59 7.08 15.47
CA SER A 193 -36.74 7.44 16.32
C SER A 193 -37.26 8.85 16.07
N LYS A 194 -36.40 9.75 15.56
CA LYS A 194 -36.70 11.11 15.11
C LYS A 194 -35.79 11.46 13.94
N PRO A 195 -36.19 12.38 13.05
CA PRO A 195 -35.29 12.95 12.05
C PRO A 195 -34.00 13.45 12.68
N TYR A 196 -32.86 13.14 12.07
CA TYR A 196 -31.57 13.69 12.49
C TYR A 196 -30.62 13.89 11.31
N LYS A 197 -29.63 14.77 11.50
CA LYS A 197 -28.64 15.09 10.46
C LYS A 197 -27.51 14.08 10.50
N MET A 198 -27.20 13.48 9.35
CA MET A 198 -26.04 12.63 9.12
C MET A 198 -25.03 13.30 8.19
N ILE A 199 -23.77 12.92 8.35
CA ILE A 199 -22.70 13.41 7.49
C ILE A 199 -22.73 12.63 6.18
N ARG A 200 -22.71 13.36 5.07
CA ARG A 200 -22.53 12.83 3.73
C ARG A 200 -21.13 13.14 3.24
N ILE A 201 -20.40 12.13 2.80
CA ILE A 201 -19.13 12.31 2.11
C ILE A 201 -19.44 12.49 0.63
N LEU A 202 -18.95 13.58 0.07
CA LEU A 202 -19.16 13.95 -1.33
C LEU A 202 -17.97 13.48 -2.17
N GLU A 203 -18.21 13.25 -3.46
CA GLU A 203 -17.19 12.76 -4.41
C GLU A 203 -15.95 13.65 -4.51
N ASN A 204 -16.13 14.95 -4.27
CA ASN A 204 -15.03 15.90 -4.24
C ASN A 204 -14.18 15.80 -2.95
N GLY A 205 -14.43 14.83 -2.08
CA GLY A 205 -13.73 14.63 -0.80
C GLY A 205 -14.04 15.72 0.23
N THR A 206 -15.21 16.33 0.15
CA THR A 206 -15.75 17.24 1.18
C THR A 206 -16.91 16.58 1.91
N THR A 207 -17.41 17.24 2.94
CA THR A 207 -18.54 16.75 3.73
C THR A 207 -19.73 17.68 3.60
N GLY A 208 -20.92 17.09 3.51
CA GLY A 208 -22.20 17.75 3.66
C GLY A 208 -22.98 17.15 4.82
N THR A 209 -24.17 17.69 5.04
CA THR A 209 -25.13 17.15 6.01
C THR A 209 -26.44 16.84 5.31
N GLU A 210 -27.00 15.67 5.58
CA GLU A 210 -28.28 15.21 5.03
C GLU A 210 -29.23 14.87 6.19
N GLU A 211 -30.47 15.33 6.12
CA GLU A 211 -31.50 14.95 7.09
C GLU A 211 -32.04 13.56 6.76
N VAL A 212 -32.07 12.70 7.77
CA VAL A 212 -32.43 11.30 7.66
C VAL A 212 -33.67 11.04 8.50
N GLU A 213 -34.74 10.63 7.84
CA GLU A 213 -36.05 10.36 8.44
C GLU A 213 -36.43 8.88 8.35
N THR A 214 -35.88 8.16 7.36
CA THR A 214 -36.19 6.75 7.11
C THR A 214 -34.97 5.85 7.31
N ALA A 215 -35.23 4.57 7.61
CA ALA A 215 -34.16 3.57 7.67
C ALA A 215 -33.44 3.41 6.32
N GLU A 216 -34.17 3.57 5.21
CA GLU A 216 -33.64 3.45 3.86
C GLU A 216 -32.68 4.60 3.52
N GLN A 217 -33.04 5.85 3.86
CA GLN A 217 -32.13 7.00 3.75
C GLN A 217 -30.87 6.79 4.58
N MET A 218 -31.02 6.28 5.81
CA MET A 218 -29.89 6.00 6.69
C MET A 218 -28.93 4.97 6.07
N CYS A 219 -29.48 3.83 5.63
CA CYS A 219 -28.68 2.75 5.06
C CYS A 219 -28.05 3.16 3.73
N GLY A 220 -28.79 3.87 2.87
CA GLY A 220 -28.28 4.41 1.62
C GLY A 220 -27.12 5.36 1.84
N LEU A 221 -27.21 6.23 2.85
CA LEU A 221 -26.13 7.15 3.20
C LEU A 221 -24.90 6.43 3.75
N TYR A 222 -25.09 5.40 4.59
CA TYR A 222 -24.01 4.55 5.07
C TYR A 222 -23.25 3.87 3.92
N ILE A 223 -23.98 3.25 2.99
CA ILE A 223 -23.40 2.60 1.80
C ILE A 223 -22.66 3.65 0.95
N SER A 224 -23.28 4.80 0.67
CA SER A 224 -22.66 5.88 -0.10
C SER A 224 -21.34 6.36 0.52
N ASN A 225 -21.33 6.58 1.84
CA ASN A 225 -20.11 6.98 2.55
C ASN A 225 -19.03 5.90 2.49
N ILE A 226 -19.38 4.60 2.64
CA ILE A 226 -18.43 3.49 2.48
C ILE A 226 -17.80 3.54 1.09
N CYS A 227 -18.62 3.69 0.05
CA CYS A 227 -18.16 3.75 -1.33
C CYS A 227 -17.18 4.91 -1.57
N GLU A 228 -17.49 6.11 -1.07
CA GLU A 228 -16.61 7.27 -1.26
C GLU A 228 -15.30 7.14 -0.49
N ILE A 229 -15.32 6.61 0.73
CA ILE A 229 -14.09 6.36 1.49
C ILE A 229 -13.21 5.33 0.76
N ILE A 230 -13.80 4.23 0.29
CA ILE A 230 -13.08 3.21 -0.48
C ILE A 230 -12.52 3.81 -1.76
N ARG A 231 -13.29 4.63 -2.49
CA ARG A 231 -12.84 5.31 -3.71
C ARG A 231 -11.59 6.16 -3.46
N ILE A 232 -11.61 6.99 -2.41
CA ILE A 232 -10.45 7.83 -2.01
C ILE A 232 -9.26 6.93 -1.63
N TYR A 233 -9.50 5.89 -0.84
CA TYR A 233 -8.47 4.95 -0.39
C TYR A 233 -7.77 4.27 -1.58
N LEU A 234 -8.57 3.70 -2.49
CA LEU A 234 -8.09 2.98 -3.66
C LEU A 234 -7.38 3.90 -4.65
N LYS A 235 -7.78 5.17 -4.73
CA LYS A 235 -7.08 6.16 -5.56
C LYS A 235 -5.64 6.36 -5.09
N ILE A 236 -5.42 6.44 -3.78
CA ILE A 236 -4.07 6.56 -3.20
C ILE A 236 -3.26 5.28 -3.46
N GLU A 237 -3.84 4.10 -3.23
CA GLU A 237 -3.16 2.83 -3.49
C GLU A 237 -2.85 2.62 -4.98
N TRP A 238 -3.70 3.09 -5.88
CA TRP A 238 -3.47 3.08 -7.31
C TRP A 238 -2.26 3.94 -7.70
N ASP A 239 -2.19 5.16 -7.15
CA ASP A 239 -1.07 6.07 -7.41
C ASP A 239 0.25 5.54 -6.80
N ARG A 240 0.19 4.74 -5.72
CA ARG A 240 1.34 3.98 -5.19
C ARG A 240 1.72 2.80 -6.08
N ALA A 241 0.74 2.05 -6.59
CA ALA A 241 0.97 0.92 -7.49
C ALA A 241 1.72 1.35 -8.76
N LYS A 242 1.36 2.51 -9.33
CA LYS A 242 2.06 3.11 -10.49
C LYS A 242 3.54 3.39 -10.23
N LYS A 243 3.91 3.62 -8.97
CA LYS A 243 5.30 3.91 -8.55
C LYS A 243 6.05 2.68 -8.05
N GLY A 244 5.38 1.53 -7.91
CA GLY A 244 5.95 0.33 -7.28
C GLY A 244 6.23 0.50 -5.77
N GLU A 245 5.51 1.40 -5.09
CA GLU A 245 5.66 1.73 -3.66
C GLU A 245 4.75 0.90 -2.74
#